data_AF-A0A5K1GZX1-F1
#
_entry.id   AF-A0A5K1GZX1-F1
#
_cell.length_a   1.000
_cell.length_b   1.000
_cell.length_c   1.000
_cell.angle_alpha   90.00
_cell.angle_beta   90.00
_cell.angle_gamma   90.00
#
_symmetry.space_group_name_H-M   'P 1'
#
loop_
_entity.id
_entity.type
_entity.pdbx_description
1 polymer ?
#
loop_
_entity_poly.entity_id
_entity_poly.type
_entity_poly.pdbx_seq_one_letter_code
_entity_poly.pdbx_strand_id
1 'polypeptide(L)'
;YVELENCVSRLTNMEGDYAVESLPTWPLRLNKPSPRVALTSRAGLFEADTKRWVRRVAYYKSLGLKLGTPKVRNVMDMNAFFGGFAAAIISDPVWVMNIVPSHSHSTLGVIFDRGLVGVYHD
;
A
#
# COMPACT_ATOMS: atom_id res chain seq x y z
N TYR A 1 25.39 21.27 -24.17
CA TYR A 1 24.89 20.53 -23.00
C TYR A 1 23.65 21.26 -22.53
N VAL A 2 22.55 20.55 -22.24
CA VAL A 2 21.27 21.17 -21.81
C VAL A 2 21.15 20.97 -20.30
N GLU A 3 20.90 22.05 -19.57
CA GLU A 3 20.59 21.97 -18.14
C GLU A 3 19.26 21.23 -17.93
N LEU A 4 19.25 20.29 -16.99
CA LEU A 4 18.04 19.59 -16.61
C LEU A 4 17.15 20.54 -15.79
N GLU A 5 15.93 20.75 -16.26
CA GLU A 5 14.91 21.49 -15.51
C GLU A 5 14.30 20.64 -14.40
N ASN A 6 13.81 21.30 -13.35
CA ASN A 6 13.07 20.63 -12.29
C ASN A 6 11.81 19.96 -12.85
N CYS A 7 11.81 18.63 -12.90
CA CYS A 7 10.69 17.83 -13.41
C CYS A 7 9.56 17.64 -12.38
N VAL A 8 9.72 18.19 -11.18
CA VAL A 8 8.73 18.11 -10.11
C VAL A 8 7.77 19.29 -10.25
N SER A 9 6.68 19.07 -10.97
CA SER A 9 5.55 20.00 -10.93
C SER A 9 5.02 20.06 -9.49
N ARG A 10 4.92 21.26 -8.92
CA ARG A 10 4.15 21.43 -7.68
C ARG A 10 2.73 20.97 -7.99
N LEU A 11 2.26 19.97 -7.26
CA LEU A 11 0.83 19.65 -7.24
C LEU A 11 0.11 20.97 -6.93
N THR A 12 -0.82 21.36 -7.78
CA THR A 12 -1.74 22.44 -7.44
C THR A 12 -2.33 22.09 -6.07
N ASN A 13 -2.44 23.07 -5.17
CA ASN A 13 -3.13 22.90 -3.90
C ASN A 13 -4.56 22.45 -4.23
N MET A 14 -4.77 21.13 -4.31
CA MET A 14 -6.09 20.55 -4.47
C MET A 14 -6.73 20.73 -3.10
N GLU A 15 -7.43 21.85 -2.90
CA GLU A 15 -8.20 22.05 -1.67
C GLU A 15 -9.32 20.99 -1.62
N GLY A 16 -9.26 20.13 -0.60
CA GLY A 16 -10.25 19.09 -0.35
C GLY A 16 -9.69 17.90 0.43
N ASP A 17 -10.56 17.08 1.01
CA ASP A 17 -10.22 15.89 1.82
C ASP A 17 -9.43 14.79 1.06
N TYR A 18 -9.14 15.00 -0.22
CA TYR A 18 -8.37 14.10 -1.08
C TYR A 18 -6.98 14.65 -1.44
N ALA A 19 -6.61 15.82 -0.91
CA ALA A 19 -5.29 16.41 -1.12
C ALA A 19 -4.21 15.45 -0.60
N VAL A 20 -3.08 15.33 -1.30
CA VAL A 20 -1.91 14.56 -0.80
C VAL A 20 -1.44 15.08 0.56
N GLU A 21 -1.61 16.39 0.82
CA GLU A 21 -1.29 17.05 2.09
C GLU A 21 -2.18 16.59 3.26
N SER A 22 -3.39 16.06 2.98
CA SER A 22 -4.30 15.53 4.00
C SER A 22 -3.96 14.11 4.44
N LEU A 23 -3.07 13.41 3.71
CA LEU A 23 -2.67 12.06 4.05
C LEU A 23 -1.67 12.05 5.21
N PRO A 24 -1.73 11.04 6.10
CA PRO A 24 -0.69 10.87 7.10
C PRO A 24 0.70 10.78 6.43
N THR A 25 1.72 11.30 7.09
CA THR A 25 3.09 11.20 6.58
C THR A 25 3.56 9.76 6.53
N TRP A 26 4.51 9.45 5.65
CA TRP A 26 5.21 8.18 5.72
C TRP A 26 6.06 8.11 6.99
N PRO A 27 6.12 6.96 7.69
CA PRO A 27 5.49 5.67 7.40
C PRO A 27 4.09 5.48 8.03
N LEU A 28 3.53 6.48 8.70
CA LEU A 28 2.26 6.37 9.43
C LEU A 28 1.08 5.99 8.52
N ARG A 29 1.02 6.49 7.28
CA ARG A 29 -0.03 6.15 6.31
C ARG A 29 -0.11 4.66 5.94
N LEU A 30 0.91 3.87 6.25
CA LEU A 30 0.82 2.42 6.08
C LEU A 30 -0.27 1.80 6.94
N ASN A 31 -0.53 2.34 8.14
CA ASN A 31 -1.42 1.72 9.12
C ASN A 31 -2.55 2.65 9.58
N LYS A 32 -2.57 3.91 9.13
CA LYS A 32 -3.67 4.83 9.36
C LYS A 32 -4.63 4.83 8.16
N PRO A 33 -5.95 4.69 8.38
CA PRO A 33 -6.93 4.85 7.32
C PRO A 33 -6.79 6.23 6.67
N SER A 34 -6.81 6.29 5.33
CA SER A 34 -6.86 7.56 4.61
C SER A 34 -8.27 8.19 4.71
N PRO A 35 -8.44 9.49 4.41
CA PRO A 35 -9.75 10.10 4.32
C PRO A 35 -10.70 9.37 3.38
N ARG A 36 -10.19 8.83 2.26
CA ARG A 36 -10.96 7.98 1.33
C ARG A 36 -11.52 6.74 2.04
N VAL A 37 -10.71 6.06 2.85
CA VAL A 37 -11.17 4.91 3.62
C VAL A 37 -12.15 5.32 4.71
N ALA A 38 -11.91 6.45 5.39
CA ALA A 38 -12.76 6.95 6.45
C ALA A 38 -14.15 7.40 5.95
N LEU A 39 -14.20 7.98 4.76
CA LEU A 39 -15.45 8.40 4.11
C LEU A 39 -16.28 7.21 3.64
N THR A 40 -15.60 6.09 3.31
CA THR A 40 -16.30 4.82 3.09
C THR A 40 -16.62 4.17 4.44
N SER A 41 -17.72 3.42 4.54
CA SER A 41 -18.05 2.58 5.71
C SER A 41 -17.11 1.35 5.87
N ARG A 42 -15.85 1.47 5.42
CA ARG A 42 -14.85 0.41 5.31
C ARG A 42 -13.64 0.60 6.24
N ALA A 43 -13.62 1.64 7.07
CA ALA A 43 -12.55 1.84 8.06
C ALA A 43 -12.31 0.60 8.95
N GLY A 44 -13.38 -0.03 9.44
CA GLY A 44 -13.28 -1.27 10.21
C GLY A 44 -12.68 -2.44 9.42
N LEU A 45 -12.98 -2.54 8.12
CA LEU A 45 -12.40 -3.56 7.23
C LEU A 45 -10.91 -3.32 6.99
N PHE A 46 -10.50 -2.06 6.83
CA PHE A 46 -9.10 -1.68 6.68
C PHE A 46 -8.28 -2.07 7.92
N GLU A 47 -8.79 -1.78 9.12
CA GLU A 47 -8.13 -2.18 10.36
C GLU A 47 -8.05 -3.69 10.52
N ALA A 48 -9.14 -4.40 10.21
CA ALA A 48 -9.19 -5.85 10.27
C ALA A 48 -8.19 -6.49 9.30
N ASP A 49 -8.12 -5.98 8.06
CA ASP A 49 -7.14 -6.43 7.05
C ASP A 49 -5.71 -6.20 7.52
N THR A 50 -5.40 -5.00 8.01
CA THR A 50 -4.07 -4.66 8.53
C THR A 50 -3.65 -5.57 9.69
N LYS A 51 -4.53 -5.77 10.68
CA LYS A 51 -4.27 -6.68 11.81
C LYS A 51 -4.11 -8.15 11.36
N ARG A 52 -4.92 -8.58 10.39
CA ARG A 52 -4.86 -9.94 9.82
C ARG A 52 -3.52 -10.20 9.15
N TRP A 53 -3.03 -9.27 8.34
CA TRP A 53 -1.79 -9.46 7.59
C TRP A 53 -0.54 -9.44 8.47
N VAL A 54 -0.50 -8.62 9.52
CA VAL A 54 0.58 -8.68 10.53
C VAL A 54 0.72 -10.10 11.10
N ARG A 55 -0.41 -10.74 11.48
CA ARG A 55 -0.42 -12.11 12.01
C ARG A 55 0.00 -13.14 10.96
N ARG A 56 -0.51 -13.02 9.72
CA ARG A 56 -0.21 -13.95 8.63
C ARG A 56 1.25 -13.90 8.20
N VAL A 57 1.83 -12.71 8.10
CA VAL A 57 3.25 -12.54 7.76
C VAL A 57 4.14 -13.22 8.79
N ALA A 58 3.84 -13.05 10.10
CA ALA A 58 4.58 -13.72 11.16
C ALA A 58 4.54 -15.25 10.99
N TYR A 59 3.36 -15.81 10.69
CA TYR A 59 3.21 -17.23 10.38
C TYR A 59 3.96 -17.65 9.11
N TYR A 60 3.89 -16.89 8.02
CA TYR A 60 4.60 -17.21 6.78
C TYR A 60 6.12 -17.24 6.95
N LYS A 61 6.66 -16.34 7.79
CA LYS A 61 8.08 -16.34 8.15
C LYS A 61 8.46 -17.60 8.94
N SER A 62 7.56 -18.17 9.75
CA SER A 62 7.82 -19.41 10.48
C SER A 62 7.78 -20.67 9.61
N LEU A 63 7.24 -20.60 8.39
CA LEU A 63 7.20 -21.73 7.44
C LEU A 63 8.51 -21.95 6.67
N GLY A 64 9.58 -21.20 6.95
CA GLY A 64 10.87 -21.35 6.26
C GLY A 64 10.87 -20.81 4.83
N LEU A 65 9.90 -19.97 4.46
CA LEU A 65 9.75 -19.36 3.13
C LEU A 65 10.85 -18.36 2.75
N LYS A 66 11.85 -18.15 3.63
CA LYS A 66 12.96 -17.17 3.46
C LYS A 66 12.47 -15.72 3.25
N LEU A 67 11.20 -15.45 3.58
CA LEU A 67 10.62 -14.11 3.61
C LEU A 67 11.29 -13.29 4.72
N GLY A 68 11.65 -12.04 4.44
CA GLY A 68 12.47 -11.22 5.34
C GLY A 68 13.98 -11.43 5.17
N THR A 69 14.42 -12.30 4.26
CA THR A 69 15.84 -12.45 3.91
C THR A 69 16.11 -11.94 2.49
N PRO A 70 17.37 -11.62 2.14
CA PRO A 70 17.73 -11.19 0.77
C PRO A 70 17.44 -12.23 -0.33
N LYS A 71 17.07 -13.46 0.01
CA LYS A 71 16.76 -14.54 -0.96
C LYS A 71 15.44 -14.32 -1.69
N VAL A 72 14.50 -13.59 -1.08
CA VAL A 72 13.23 -13.20 -1.70
C VAL A 72 13.20 -11.68 -1.77
N ARG A 73 13.30 -11.14 -2.99
CA ARG A 73 13.37 -9.68 -3.21
C ARG A 73 12.14 -9.10 -3.89
N ASN A 74 11.31 -9.95 -4.51
CA ASN A 74 10.10 -9.52 -5.21
C ASN A 74 8.96 -10.48 -4.85
N VAL A 75 7.80 -9.93 -4.51
CA VAL A 75 6.57 -10.68 -4.26
C VAL A 75 5.44 -10.03 -5.06
N MET A 76 4.56 -10.86 -5.59
CA MET A 76 3.34 -10.41 -6.27
C MET A 76 2.15 -10.83 -5.40
N ASP A 77 1.42 -9.86 -4.86
CA ASP A 77 0.20 -10.10 -4.11
C ASP A 77 -0.99 -10.01 -5.07
N MET A 78 -1.44 -11.16 -5.58
CA MET A 78 -2.48 -11.27 -6.61
C MET A 78 -3.88 -10.86 -6.15
N ASN A 79 -4.08 -10.60 -4.85
CA ASN A 79 -5.37 -10.18 -4.30
C ASN A 79 -5.18 -9.24 -3.12
N ALA A 80 -4.55 -8.10 -3.40
CA ALA A 80 -4.03 -7.21 -2.37
C ALA A 80 -5.10 -6.54 -1.52
N PHE A 81 -6.34 -6.43 -2.01
CA PHE A 81 -7.44 -5.70 -1.35
C PHE A 81 -6.98 -4.30 -0.90
N PHE A 82 -6.68 -4.06 0.39
CA PHE A 82 -6.15 -2.79 0.88
C PHE A 82 -4.61 -2.67 0.90
N GLY A 83 -3.87 -3.66 0.40
CA GLY A 83 -2.41 -3.73 0.43
C GLY A 83 -1.84 -4.12 1.79
N GLY A 84 -2.61 -4.82 2.63
CA GLY A 84 -2.21 -5.15 4.00
C GLY A 84 -1.00 -6.07 4.08
N PHE A 85 -0.83 -6.98 3.12
CA PHE A 85 0.35 -7.84 3.05
C PHE A 85 1.63 -7.03 2.83
N ALA A 86 1.65 -6.15 1.82
CA ALA A 86 2.78 -5.29 1.52
C ALA A 86 3.12 -4.36 2.69
N ALA A 87 2.12 -3.77 3.34
CA ALA A 87 2.32 -2.96 4.53
C ALA A 87 2.94 -3.75 5.70
N ALA A 88 2.54 -5.02 5.87
CA ALA A 88 3.03 -5.86 6.95
C ALA A 88 4.49 -6.35 6.74
N ILE A 89 4.99 -6.37 5.50
CA ILE A 89 6.39 -6.77 5.20
C ILE A 89 7.29 -5.62 4.79
N ILE A 90 6.83 -4.37 4.90
CA ILE A 90 7.54 -3.20 4.38
C ILE A 90 8.95 -3.00 4.96
N SER A 91 9.22 -3.54 6.14
CA SER A 91 10.55 -3.49 6.79
C SER A 91 11.53 -4.51 6.22
N ASP A 92 11.06 -5.49 5.47
CA ASP A 92 11.88 -6.53 4.86
C ASP A 92 12.52 -6.00 3.56
N PRO A 93 13.67 -6.56 3.13
CA PRO A 93 14.35 -6.16 1.89
C PRO A 93 13.64 -6.74 0.64
N VAL A 94 12.34 -6.47 0.52
CA VAL A 94 11.44 -7.03 -0.49
C VAL A 94 10.58 -5.93 -1.10
N TRP A 95 10.35 -6.03 -2.39
CA TRP A 95 9.38 -5.21 -3.09
C TRP A 95 8.12 -6.03 -3.37
N VAL A 96 6.95 -5.40 -3.20
CA VAL A 96 5.66 -6.05 -3.43
C VAL A 96 4.90 -5.32 -4.52
N MET A 97 4.56 -6.04 -5.59
CA MET A 97 3.54 -5.59 -6.54
C MET A 97 2.17 -5.98 -6.01
N ASN A 98 1.32 -5.00 -5.69
CA ASN A 98 -0.04 -5.25 -5.26
C ASN A 98 -0.98 -5.32 -6.47
N ILE A 99 -1.67 -6.43 -6.66
CA ILE A 99 -2.64 -6.61 -7.72
C ILE A 99 -4.04 -6.58 -7.12
N VAL A 100 -4.90 -5.74 -7.69
CA VAL A 100 -6.33 -5.72 -7.37
C VAL A 100 -7.07 -6.35 -8.56
N PRO A 101 -7.83 -7.44 -8.35
CA PRO A 101 -8.58 -8.06 -9.43
C PRO A 101 -9.56 -7.07 -10.06
N SER A 102 -9.61 -7.01 -11.39
CA SER A 102 -10.47 -6.08 -12.15
C SER A 102 -11.96 -6.22 -11.83
N HIS A 103 -12.40 -7.44 -11.49
CA HIS A 103 -13.78 -7.76 -11.12
C HIS A 103 -14.08 -7.60 -9.61
N SER A 104 -13.13 -7.07 -8.82
CA SER A 104 -13.30 -6.87 -7.39
C SER A 104 -13.65 -5.41 -7.04
N HIS A 105 -13.76 -5.11 -5.74
CA HIS A 105 -14.00 -3.74 -5.31
C HIS A 105 -12.81 -2.84 -5.65
N SER A 106 -13.10 -1.61 -6.09
CA SER A 106 -12.07 -0.60 -6.36
C SER A 106 -11.34 -0.17 -5.08
N THR A 107 -10.22 -0.84 -4.77
CA THR A 107 -9.39 -0.58 -3.59
C THR A 107 -7.99 -0.08 -3.92
N LEU A 108 -7.63 0.02 -5.20
CA LEU A 108 -6.29 0.45 -5.63
C LEU A 108 -5.93 1.86 -5.13
N GLY A 109 -6.91 2.77 -5.07
CA GLY A 109 -6.69 4.10 -4.48
C GLY A 109 -6.23 4.04 -3.02
N VAL A 110 -6.76 3.09 -2.23
CA VAL A 110 -6.34 2.92 -0.83
C VAL A 110 -4.90 2.43 -0.74
N ILE A 111 -4.47 1.58 -1.67
CA ILE A 111 -3.08 1.12 -1.77
C ILE A 111 -2.15 2.31 -2.03
N PHE A 112 -2.53 3.20 -2.94
CA PHE A 112 -1.78 4.43 -3.21
C PHE A 112 -1.77 5.40 -2.02
N ASP A 113 -2.88 5.55 -1.31
CA ASP A 113 -2.93 6.39 -0.11
C ASP A 113 -1.99 5.89 1.00
N ARG A 114 -1.73 4.58 1.08
CA ARG A 114 -0.72 3.99 1.96
C ARG A 114 0.72 4.24 1.49
N GLY A 115 0.91 4.77 0.28
CA GLY A 115 2.21 4.94 -0.36
C GLY A 115 2.80 3.67 -0.95
N LEU A 116 1.95 2.69 -1.29
CA LEU A 116 2.35 1.42 -1.90
C LEU A 116 2.08 1.45 -3.41
N VAL A 117 2.77 0.59 -4.15
CA VAL A 117 2.57 0.45 -5.61
C VAL A 117 1.59 -0.69 -5.91
N GLY A 118 0.81 -0.55 -6.98
CA GLY A 118 -0.12 -1.58 -7.40
C GLY A 118 -0.81 -1.28 -8.72
N VAL A 119 -1.55 -2.27 -9.23
CA VAL A 119 -2.19 -2.25 -10.55
C VAL A 119 -3.48 -3.08 -10.50
N TYR A 120 -4.45 -2.72 -11.36
CA TYR A 120 -5.58 -3.60 -11.67
C TYR A 120 -5.16 -4.66 -12.70
N HIS A 121 -5.49 -5.92 -12.46
CA HIS A 121 -5.24 -7.01 -13.41
C HIS A 121 -6.39 -8.01 -13.38
N ASP A 122 -6.66 -8.66 -14.51
CA ASP A 122 -7.64 -9.74 -14.70
C ASP A 122 -7.06 -11.14 -14.48
#